data_AF-A0A946DBB7-F1
#
_entry.id   AF-A0A946DBB7-F1
#
_cell.length_a   1.000
_cell.length_b   1.000
_cell.length_c   1.000
_cell.angle_alpha   90.00
_cell.angle_beta   90.00
_cell.angle_gamma   90.00
#
_symmetry.space_group_name_H-M   'P 1'
#
loop_
_entity.id
_entity.type
_entity.pdbx_description
1 polymer ?
#
loop_
_entity_poly.entity_id
_entity_poly.type
_entity_poly.pdbx_seq_one_letter_code
_entity_poly.pdbx_strand_id
1 'polypeptide(L)'
;MTKIHLKRYKTWAALLVVLLLLFLSGLFMANNHLQHELEAVSKESKNSLHLISILVKEKLQKRNYKETQNFILNWGEKSPQIVEIILSTKNDYKLAHYRHPQKPTKELVKQVDIAYSYTGTARLKIRRSLDDVYLNQKDYFIQ
;
A
#
# COMPACT_ATOMS: atom_id res chain seq x y z
N MET A 1 61.83 -2.52 -15.11
CA MET A 1 60.63 -2.40 -15.98
C MET A 1 59.34 -2.83 -15.25
N THR A 2 59.17 -2.47 -13.96
CA THR A 2 58.11 -3.02 -13.07
C THR A 2 57.15 -1.97 -12.50
N LYS A 3 57.50 -0.67 -12.58
CA LYS A 3 56.67 0.42 -12.03
C LYS A 3 55.42 0.75 -12.86
N ILE A 4 55.38 0.36 -14.13
CA ILE A 4 54.27 0.69 -15.05
C ILE A 4 53.04 -0.17 -14.78
N HIS A 5 53.22 -1.47 -14.51
CA HIS A 5 52.14 -2.38 -14.12
C HIS A 5 51.52 -2.00 -12.76
N LEU A 6 52.33 -1.45 -11.85
CA LEU A 6 51.90 -1.00 -10.53
C LEU A 6 50.96 0.23 -10.59
N LYS A 7 51.19 1.15 -11.55
CA LYS A 7 50.29 2.30 -11.78
C LYS A 7 48.99 1.88 -12.47
N ARG A 8 49.04 0.86 -13.32
CA ARG A 8 47.87 0.37 -14.06
C ARG A 8 46.85 -0.28 -13.13
N TYR A 9 47.23 -1.16 -12.19
CA TYR A 9 46.21 -1.74 -11.29
C TYR A 9 45.59 -0.69 -10.35
N LYS A 10 46.34 0.34 -9.92
CA LYS A 10 45.81 1.40 -9.05
C LYS A 10 44.74 2.24 -9.74
N THR A 11 44.94 2.55 -11.02
CA THR A 11 43.96 3.29 -11.83
C THR A 11 42.70 2.45 -12.08
N TRP A 12 42.85 1.16 -12.37
CA TRP A 12 41.71 0.24 -12.52
C TRP A 12 40.96 0.00 -11.20
N ALA A 13 41.67 -0.10 -10.08
CA ALA A 13 41.05 -0.20 -8.75
C ALA A 13 40.26 1.07 -8.39
N ALA A 14 40.82 2.26 -8.66
CA ALA A 14 40.11 3.52 -8.46
C ALA A 14 38.85 3.62 -9.34
N LEU A 15 38.93 3.18 -10.59
CA LEU A 15 37.80 3.17 -11.52
C LEU A 15 36.71 2.18 -11.06
N LEU A 16 37.11 1.01 -10.55
CA LEU A 16 36.20 0.05 -9.93
C LEU A 16 35.50 0.64 -8.70
N VAL A 17 36.21 1.35 -7.83
CA VAL A 17 35.63 1.99 -6.64
C VAL A 17 34.62 3.07 -7.04
N VAL A 18 34.93 3.90 -8.04
CA VAL A 18 33.99 4.90 -8.57
C VAL A 18 32.77 4.23 -9.18
N LEU A 19 32.94 3.15 -9.94
CA LEU A 19 31.84 2.37 -10.52
C LEU A 19 30.95 1.78 -9.43
N LEU A 20 31.55 1.24 -8.36
CA LEU A 20 30.82 0.68 -7.22
C LEU A 20 30.02 1.76 -6.48
N LEU A 21 30.60 2.95 -6.30
CA LEU A 21 29.92 4.10 -5.71
C LEU A 21 28.71 4.56 -6.54
N LEU A 22 28.87 4.64 -7.87
CA LEU A 22 27.78 4.99 -8.77
C LEU A 22 26.66 3.94 -8.74
N PHE A 23 27.03 2.65 -8.74
CA PHE A 23 26.09 1.54 -8.66
C PHE A 23 25.30 1.56 -7.33
N LEU A 24 26.01 1.74 -6.20
CA LEU A 24 25.38 1.86 -4.88
C LEU A 24 24.46 3.07 -4.78
N SER A 25 24.87 4.22 -5.34
CA SER A 25 24.04 5.43 -5.34
C SER A 25 22.75 5.23 -6.13
N GLY A 26 22.81 4.54 -7.28
CA GLY A 26 21.62 4.21 -8.07
C GLY A 26 20.65 3.31 -7.30
N LEU A 27 21.17 2.26 -6.65
CA LEU A 27 20.36 1.37 -5.81
C LEU A 27 19.68 2.12 -4.64
N PHE A 28 20.41 3.04 -4.02
CA PHE A 28 19.90 3.80 -2.88
C PHE A 28 18.75 4.73 -3.29
N MET A 29 18.89 5.42 -4.43
CA MET A 29 17.82 6.28 -4.98
C MET A 29 16.58 5.48 -5.34
N ALA A 30 16.73 4.32 -6.02
CA ALA A 30 15.62 3.47 -6.42
C ALA A 30 14.83 2.93 -5.20
N ASN A 31 15.55 2.52 -4.15
CA ASN A 31 14.91 2.04 -2.93
C ASN A 31 14.18 3.17 -2.19
N ASN A 32 14.77 4.37 -2.13
CA ASN A 32 14.14 5.50 -1.46
C ASN A 32 12.87 5.97 -2.19
N HIS A 33 12.86 5.91 -3.53
CA HIS A 33 11.67 6.21 -4.33
C HIS A 33 10.53 5.23 -4.05
N LEU A 34 10.81 3.91 -4.04
CA LEU A 34 9.82 2.89 -3.69
C LEU A 34 9.24 3.15 -2.28
N GLN A 35 10.11 3.43 -1.31
CA GLN A 35 9.65 3.70 0.06
C GLN A 35 8.73 4.92 0.12
N HIS A 36 9.08 6.00 -0.57
CA HIS A 36 8.22 7.18 -0.66
C HIS A 36 6.86 6.89 -1.32
N GLU A 37 6.83 6.11 -2.40
CA GLU A 37 5.56 5.73 -3.03
C GLU A 37 4.70 4.85 -2.11
N LEU A 38 5.30 3.86 -1.45
CA LEU A 38 4.60 3.01 -0.49
C LEU A 38 4.06 3.82 0.70
N GLU A 39 4.82 4.81 1.19
CA GLU A 39 4.36 5.73 2.23
C GLU A 39 3.20 6.61 1.76
N ALA A 40 3.28 7.16 0.55
CA ALA A 40 2.21 7.96 -0.05
C ALA A 40 0.92 7.15 -0.18
N VAL A 41 1.01 5.93 -0.73
CA VAL A 41 -0.12 5.00 -0.88
C VAL A 41 -0.68 4.58 0.48
N SER A 42 0.19 4.35 1.48
CA SER A 42 -0.23 4.03 2.85
C SER A 42 -0.98 5.19 3.50
N LYS A 43 -0.51 6.43 3.32
CA LYS A 43 -1.14 7.65 3.83
C LYS A 43 -2.48 7.91 3.15
N GLU A 44 -2.54 7.80 1.83
CA GLU A 44 -3.78 7.90 1.06
C GLU A 44 -4.80 6.86 1.52
N SER A 45 -4.39 5.59 1.64
CA SER A 45 -5.26 4.50 2.10
C SER A 45 -5.79 4.74 3.52
N LYS A 46 -4.96 5.31 4.40
CA LYS A 46 -5.38 5.71 5.76
C LYS A 46 -6.42 6.82 5.73
N ASN A 47 -6.24 7.83 4.88
CA ASN A 47 -7.20 8.92 4.72
C ASN A 47 -8.53 8.42 4.16
N SER A 48 -8.50 7.61 3.10
CA SER A 48 -9.73 7.00 2.55
C SER A 48 -10.44 6.14 3.58
N LEU A 49 -9.70 5.31 4.33
CA LEU A 49 -10.26 4.51 5.42
C LEU A 49 -10.93 5.39 6.49
N HIS A 50 -10.32 6.53 6.82
CA HIS A 50 -10.89 7.48 7.79
C HIS A 50 -12.19 8.13 7.27
N LEU A 51 -12.24 8.53 6.01
CA LEU A 51 -13.45 9.11 5.41
C LEU A 51 -14.60 8.10 5.39
N ILE A 52 -14.33 6.86 4.96
CA ILE A 52 -15.31 5.79 4.93
C ILE A 52 -15.78 5.46 6.34
N SER A 53 -14.88 5.45 7.33
CA SER A 53 -15.25 5.12 8.69
C SER A 53 -16.22 6.14 9.29
N ILE A 54 -16.07 7.43 8.98
CA ILE A 54 -17.02 8.48 9.36
C ILE A 54 -18.40 8.23 8.73
N LEU A 55 -18.44 7.98 7.42
CA LEU A 55 -19.70 7.76 6.69
C LEU A 55 -20.41 6.47 7.13
N VAL A 56 -19.65 5.40 7.34
CA VAL A 56 -20.16 4.12 7.86
C VAL A 56 -20.66 4.29 9.29
N LYS A 57 -19.93 5.03 10.15
CA LYS A 57 -20.36 5.32 11.51
C LYS A 57 -21.73 5.99 11.54
N GLU A 58 -21.94 7.01 10.70
CA GLU A 58 -23.22 7.71 10.62
C GLU A 58 -24.36 6.75 10.23
N LYS A 59 -24.14 5.87 9.26
CA LYS A 59 -25.15 4.87 8.83
C LYS A 59 -25.41 3.81 9.89
N LEU A 60 -24.38 3.36 10.60
CA LEU A 60 -24.50 2.42 11.73
C LEU A 60 -25.27 3.03 12.91
N GLN A 61 -25.05 4.32 13.20
CA GLN A 61 -25.81 5.05 14.22
C GLN A 61 -27.30 5.11 13.90
N LYS A 62 -27.66 5.28 12.62
CA LYS A 62 -29.05 5.24 12.13
C LYS A 62 -29.62 3.81 12.01
N ARG A 63 -28.86 2.79 12.43
CA ARG A 63 -29.21 1.35 12.32
C ARG A 63 -29.54 0.90 10.89
N ASN A 64 -29.03 1.61 9.89
CA ASN A 64 -29.35 1.34 8.49
C ASN A 64 -28.30 0.40 7.87
N TYR A 65 -28.35 -0.88 8.28
CA TYR A 65 -27.37 -1.88 7.87
C TYR A 65 -27.42 -2.16 6.36
N LYS A 66 -28.61 -2.15 5.76
CA LYS A 66 -28.81 -2.37 4.31
C LYS A 66 -28.14 -1.27 3.48
N GLU A 67 -28.33 -0.01 3.84
CA GLU A 67 -27.63 1.08 3.17
C GLU A 67 -26.13 1.06 3.42
N THR A 68 -25.70 0.62 4.60
CA THR A 68 -24.27 0.48 4.92
C THR A 68 -23.61 -0.54 3.98
N GLN A 69 -24.27 -1.68 3.76
CA GLN A 69 -23.81 -2.70 2.81
C GLN A 69 -23.74 -2.15 1.38
N ASN A 70 -24.82 -1.50 0.90
CA ASN A 70 -24.83 -0.93 -0.45
C ASN A 70 -23.76 0.14 -0.63
N PHE A 71 -23.51 0.96 0.39
CA PHE A 71 -22.44 1.96 0.37
C PHE A 71 -21.06 1.31 0.25
N ILE A 72 -20.78 0.27 1.04
CA ILE A 72 -19.50 -0.48 0.99
C ILE A 72 -19.28 -1.09 -0.40
N LEU A 73 -20.32 -1.72 -0.98
CA LEU A 73 -20.27 -2.31 -2.32
C LEU A 73 -19.98 -1.26 -3.38
N ASN A 74 -20.79 -0.20 -3.44
CA ASN A 74 -20.64 0.87 -4.42
C ASN A 74 -19.28 1.58 -4.32
N TRP A 75 -18.77 1.76 -3.10
CA TRP A 75 -17.47 2.38 -2.89
C TRP A 75 -16.32 1.45 -3.33
N GLY A 76 -16.45 0.16 -3.06
CA GLY A 76 -15.52 -0.87 -3.54
C GLY A 76 -15.45 -0.93 -5.06
N GLU A 77 -16.60 -0.92 -5.74
CA GLU A 77 -16.68 -0.95 -7.21
C GLU A 77 -16.06 0.30 -7.86
N LYS A 78 -16.21 1.47 -7.22
CA LYS A 78 -15.62 2.74 -7.71
C LYS A 78 -14.12 2.86 -7.45
N SER A 79 -13.55 1.96 -6.64
CA SER A 79 -12.16 2.02 -6.19
C SER A 79 -11.38 0.85 -6.77
N PRO A 80 -10.84 0.94 -8.00
CA PRO A 80 -10.23 -0.21 -8.70
C PRO A 80 -9.03 -0.81 -7.96
N GLN A 81 -8.33 0.01 -7.21
CA GLN A 81 -7.17 -0.35 -6.40
C GLN A 81 -7.53 -1.12 -5.11
N ILE A 82 -8.82 -1.25 -4.78
CA ILE A 82 -9.29 -1.89 -3.55
C ILE A 82 -9.83 -3.27 -3.87
N VAL A 83 -9.18 -4.25 -3.25
CA VAL A 83 -9.42 -5.66 -3.48
C VAL A 83 -10.46 -6.20 -2.52
N GLU A 84 -10.51 -5.68 -1.30
CA GLU A 84 -11.46 -6.17 -0.31
C GLU A 84 -11.82 -5.09 0.71
N ILE A 85 -13.09 -5.07 1.09
CA ILE A 85 -13.59 -4.26 2.21
C ILE A 85 -14.45 -5.16 3.07
N ILE A 86 -14.14 -5.21 4.36
CA ILE A 86 -14.89 -5.99 5.34
C ILE A 86 -15.33 -5.05 6.45
N LEU A 87 -16.64 -4.98 6.65
CA LEU A 87 -17.23 -4.37 7.83
C LEU A 87 -17.78 -5.47 8.72
N SER A 88 -17.26 -5.56 9.94
CA SER A 88 -17.64 -6.57 10.92
C SER A 88 -17.99 -5.92 12.25
N THR A 89 -18.80 -6.57 13.08
CA THR A 89 -19.01 -6.14 14.48
C THR A 89 -17.83 -6.59 15.34
N LYS A 90 -17.81 -6.17 16.62
CA LYS A 90 -16.85 -6.65 17.62
C LYS A 90 -16.81 -8.18 17.75
N ASN A 91 -17.91 -8.87 17.46
CA ASN A 91 -18.03 -10.34 17.54
C ASN A 91 -17.73 -11.01 16.17
N ASP A 92 -17.04 -10.30 15.28
CA ASP A 92 -16.69 -10.74 13.92
C ASP A 92 -17.88 -11.06 13.00
N TYR A 93 -19.10 -10.65 13.37
CA TYR A 93 -20.26 -10.76 12.49
C TYR A 93 -20.13 -9.78 11.32
N LYS A 94 -20.13 -10.30 10.09
CA LYS A 94 -19.97 -9.48 8.88
C LYS A 94 -21.27 -8.72 8.57
N LEU A 95 -21.18 -7.39 8.62
CA LEU A 95 -22.26 -6.48 8.22
C LEU A 95 -22.21 -6.19 6.72
N ALA A 96 -21.01 -6.12 6.15
CA ALA A 96 -20.80 -5.92 4.73
C ALA A 96 -19.49 -6.52 4.28
N HIS A 97 -19.46 -7.02 3.05
CA HIS A 97 -18.26 -7.57 2.44
C HIS A 97 -18.27 -7.25 0.95
N TYR A 98 -17.24 -6.53 0.51
CA TYR A 98 -16.92 -6.33 -0.89
C TYR A 98 -15.62 -7.07 -1.20
N ARG A 99 -15.56 -7.73 -2.35
CA ARG A 99 -14.36 -8.39 -2.85
C ARG A 99 -14.25 -8.24 -4.35
N HIS A 100 -13.13 -7.67 -4.80
CA HIS A 100 -12.77 -7.61 -6.21
C HIS A 100 -12.38 -9.01 -6.72
N PRO A 101 -12.74 -9.39 -7.96
CA PRO A 101 -12.42 -10.70 -8.53
C PRO A 101 -10.92 -10.96 -8.67
N GLN A 102 -10.14 -9.91 -8.95
CA GLN A 102 -8.69 -9.99 -9.11
C GLN A 102 -8.00 -10.19 -7.75
N LYS A 103 -7.16 -11.21 -7.66
CA LYS A 103 -6.31 -11.44 -6.48
C LYS A 103 -4.98 -10.68 -6.65
N PRO A 104 -4.62 -9.80 -5.71
CA PRO A 104 -3.35 -9.08 -5.75
C PRO A 104 -2.20 -10.00 -5.35
N THR A 105 -1.01 -9.73 -5.88
CA THR A 105 0.23 -10.39 -5.46
C THR A 105 0.80 -9.74 -4.20
N LYS A 106 0.70 -8.41 -4.11
CA LYS A 106 1.11 -7.58 -2.98
C LYS A 106 -0.09 -6.80 -2.49
N GLU A 107 -0.34 -6.86 -1.18
CA GLU A 107 -1.48 -6.18 -0.58
C GLU A 107 -1.07 -5.28 0.60
N LEU A 108 -1.77 -4.16 0.71
CA LEU A 108 -1.75 -3.30 1.88
C LEU A 108 -3.05 -3.51 2.65
N VAL A 109 -2.93 -3.93 3.90
CA VAL A 109 -4.07 -4.12 4.81
C VAL A 109 -4.11 -2.99 5.82
N LYS A 110 -5.25 -2.30 5.91
CA LYS A 110 -5.52 -1.31 6.96
C LYS A 110 -6.84 -1.63 7.66
N GLN A 111 -6.90 -1.31 8.94
CA GLN A 111 -8.11 -1.51 9.73
C GLN A 111 -8.33 -0.35 10.69
N VAL A 112 -9.60 -0.08 11.00
CA VAL A 112 -10.02 0.90 12.00
C VAL A 112 -11.24 0.37 12.75
N ASP A 113 -11.23 0.58 14.06
CA ASP A 113 -12.39 0.31 14.90
C ASP A 113 -13.27 1.56 14.99
N ILE A 114 -14.57 1.36 14.82
CA ILE A 114 -15.61 2.37 14.71
C ILE A 114 -16.56 2.17 15.89
N ALA A 115 -16.47 3.02 16.90
CA ALA A 115 -17.48 3.12 17.94
C ALA A 115 -18.71 3.85 17.39
N TYR A 116 -19.86 3.17 17.29
CA TYR A 116 -21.10 3.73 16.76
C TYR A 116 -22.25 3.78 17.79
N SER A 117 -22.11 3.13 18.95
CA SER A 117 -22.99 3.30 20.11
C SER A 117 -22.23 3.13 21.41
N TYR A 118 -22.89 3.29 22.56
CA TYR A 118 -22.27 3.14 23.89
C TYR A 118 -21.62 1.75 24.08
N THR A 119 -22.21 0.71 23.47
CA THR A 119 -21.70 -0.68 23.53
C THR A 119 -21.28 -1.24 22.17
N GLY A 120 -21.61 -0.55 21.07
CA GLY A 120 -21.43 -1.01 19.70
C GLY A 120 -20.11 -0.55 19.09
N THR A 121 -19.27 -1.51 18.78
CA THR A 121 -18.03 -1.32 18.00
C THR A 121 -18.09 -2.17 16.73
N ALA A 122 -17.75 -1.56 15.60
CA ALA A 122 -17.57 -2.24 14.32
C ALA A 122 -16.12 -2.10 13.86
N ARG A 123 -15.56 -3.12 13.23
CA ARG A 123 -14.24 -3.10 12.62
C ARG A 123 -14.37 -3.00 11.11
N LEU A 124 -13.81 -1.94 10.55
CA LEU A 124 -13.70 -1.73 9.11
C LEU A 124 -12.28 -2.07 8.67
N LYS A 125 -12.15 -3.04 7.76
CA LYS A 125 -10.89 -3.50 7.18
C LYS A 125 -10.90 -3.27 5.68
N ILE A 126 -9.83 -2.71 5.15
CA ILE A 126 -9.62 -2.50 3.72
C ILE A 126 -8.33 -3.20 3.30
N ARG A 127 -8.39 -3.92 2.18
CA ARG A 127 -7.25 -4.46 1.46
C ARG A 127 -7.11 -3.75 0.13
N ARG A 128 -5.96 -3.13 -0.10
CA ARG A 128 -5.59 -2.47 -1.35
C ARG A 128 -4.52 -3.28 -2.07
N SER A 129 -4.59 -3.35 -3.39
CA SER A 129 -3.49 -3.89 -4.20
C SER A 129 -2.30 -2.92 -4.19
N LEU A 130 -1.10 -3.47 -4.09
CA LEU A 130 0.16 -2.72 -4.30
C LEU A 130 0.84 -3.13 -5.61
N ASP A 131 0.23 -4.01 -6.41
CA ASP A 131 0.86 -4.57 -7.61
C ASP A 131 1.33 -3.47 -8.57
N ASP A 132 0.54 -2.42 -8.77
CA ASP A 132 0.88 -1.29 -9.65
C ASP A 132 2.15 -0.54 -9.17
N VAL A 133 2.33 -0.38 -7.85
CA VAL A 133 3.51 0.27 -7.26
C VAL A 133 4.77 -0.55 -7.54
N TYR A 134 4.68 -1.88 -7.43
CA TYR A 134 5.80 -2.78 -7.70
C TYR A 134 6.06 -2.98 -9.19
N LEU A 135 5.04 -2.90 -10.05
CA LEU A 135 5.20 -2.94 -11.51
C LEU A 135 5.96 -1.70 -11.99
N ASN A 136 5.56 -0.50 -11.54
CA ASN A 136 6.26 0.74 -11.86
C ASN A 136 7.74 0.70 -11.47
N GLN A 137 8.06 0.10 -10.32
CA GLN A 137 9.46 -0.07 -9.92
C GLN A 137 10.24 -0.99 -10.88
N LYS A 138 9.61 -2.06 -11.38
CA LYS A 138 10.28 -3.03 -12.25
C LYS A 138 10.66 -2.43 -13.60
N ASP A 139 9.82 -1.53 -14.13
CA ASP A 139 10.09 -0.85 -15.40
C ASP A 139 11.31 0.07 -15.34
N TYR A 140 11.61 0.65 -14.17
CA TYR A 140 12.84 1.44 -13.94
C TYR A 140 14.14 0.62 -14.00
N PHE A 141 14.09 -0.70 -13.82
CA PHE A 141 15.29 -1.56 -13.86
C PHE A 141 15.55 -2.20 -15.23
N ILE A 142 14.61 -2.11 -16.18
CA ILE A 142 14.69 -2.78 -17.49
C ILE A 142 14.98 -1.77 -18.65
N GLN A 143 14.88 -0.46 -18.39
CA GLN A 143 15.39 0.58 -19.30
C GLN A 143 16.88 0.84 -19.07
#